data_AF-A0A519KHB0-F1
#
_entry.id   AF-A0A519KHB0-F1
#
_cell.length_a   1.000
_cell.length_b   1.000
_cell.length_c   1.000
_cell.angle_alpha   90.00
_cell.angle_beta   90.00
_cell.angle_gamma   90.00
#
_symmetry.space_group_name_H-M   'P 1'
#
loop_
_entity.id
_entity.type
_entity.pdbx_description
1 polymer ?
#
loop_
_entity_poly.entity_id
_entity_poly.type
_entity_poly.pdbx_seq_one_letter_code
_entity_poly.pdbx_strand_id
1 'polypeptide(L)' 'MIDYTEINDLTRNPLLRELLTKYCLAEYEDAAIIDDDHLMMEYNKLKNDNELHKLFLQEQMDNYFEEQAEV' A
#
# COMPACT_ATOMS: atom_id res chain seq x y z
N MET A 1 -20.84 -18.14 -8.40
CA MET A 1 -20.45 -16.88 -7.74
C MET A 1 -18.95 -16.93 -7.62
N ILE A 2 -18.23 -15.97 -8.22
CA ILE A 2 -16.79 -15.89 -8.02
C ILE A 2 -16.63 -15.28 -6.64
N ASP A 3 -16.22 -16.11 -5.69
CA ASP A 3 -15.83 -15.67 -4.36
C ASP A 3 -14.44 -15.04 -4.52
N TYR A 4 -14.41 -13.74 -4.83
CA TYR A 4 -13.18 -12.97 -4.75
C TYR A 4 -12.93 -12.80 -3.26
N THR A 5 -12.14 -13.68 -2.67
CA THR A 5 -11.77 -13.66 -1.24
C THR A 5 -11.47 -12.22 -0.84
N GLU A 6 -12.45 -11.55 -0.22
CA GLU A 6 -12.31 -10.15 0.12
C GLU A 6 -11.19 -10.04 1.14
N ILE A 7 -10.21 -9.18 0.85
CA ILE A 7 -9.16 -8.89 1.81
C ILE A 7 -9.78 -8.05 2.90
N ASN A 8 -10.05 -8.69 4.03
CA ASN A 8 -10.65 -8.08 5.21
C ASN A 8 -9.68 -8.07 6.40
N ASP A 9 -8.46 -8.57 6.21
CA ASP A 9 -7.46 -8.71 7.27
C ASP A 9 -6.04 -8.56 6.69
N LEU A 10 -5.38 -7.46 7.05
CA LEU A 10 -3.98 -7.18 6.68
C LEU A 10 -2.99 -8.07 7.43
N THR A 11 -3.36 -8.62 8.58
CA THR A 11 -2.52 -9.55 9.34
C THR A 11 -2.18 -10.80 8.53
N ARG A 12 -3.11 -11.22 7.66
CA ARG A 12 -2.94 -12.36 6.76
C ARG A 12 -2.18 -12.03 5.47
N ASN A 13 -1.96 -10.74 5.20
CA ASN A 13 -1.33 -10.24 3.98
C ASN A 13 -0.22 -9.22 4.32
N PRO A 14 0.89 -9.65 4.94
CA PRO A 14 1.94 -8.75 5.41
C PRO A 14 2.58 -7.92 4.28
N LEU A 15 2.69 -8.49 3.07
CA LEU A 15 3.18 -7.76 1.90
C LEU A 15 2.25 -6.60 1.52
N LEU A 16 0.94 -6.83 1.51
CA LEU A 16 -0.02 -5.78 1.19
C LEU A 16 0.01 -4.67 2.25
N ARG A 17 0.14 -5.05 3.53
CA ARG A 17 0.31 -4.09 4.64
C ARG A 17 1.55 -3.21 4.43
N GLU A 18 2.68 -3.80 4.04
CA GLU A 18 3.91 -3.06 3.76
C GLU A 18 3.73 -2.08 2.60
N LEU A 19 3.16 -2.55 1.48
CA LEU A 19 2.90 -1.71 0.31
C LEU A 19 1.97 -0.54 0.63
N LEU A 20 0.89 -0.78 1.38
CA LEU A 20 -0.01 0.27 1.84
C LEU A 20 0.69 1.25 2.78
N THR A 21 1.56 0.75 3.67
CA THR A 21 2.33 1.60 4.59
C THR A 21 3.25 2.54 3.81
N LYS A 22 4.04 1.99 2.87
CA LYS A 22 4.92 2.78 1.99
C LYS A 22 4.14 3.82 1.21
N TYR A 23 3.03 3.41 0.61
CA TYR A 23 2.14 4.31 -0.13
C TYR A 23 1.62 5.45 0.77
N CYS A 24 1.05 5.14 1.94
CA CYS A 24 0.52 6.16 2.84
C CYS A 24 1.60 7.11 3.35
N LEU A 25 2.81 6.62 3.64
CA LEU A 25 3.94 7.46 4.06
C LEU A 25 4.38 8.40 2.93
N ALA A 26 4.38 7.94 1.68
CA ALA A 26 4.75 8.78 0.54
C ALA A 26 3.67 9.81 0.16
N GLU A 27 2.39 9.43 0.22
CA GLU A 27 1.28 10.30 -0.17
C GLU A 27 0.97 11.35 0.90
N TYR A 28 1.02 10.97 2.18
CA TYR A 28 0.55 11.82 3.29
C TYR A 28 1.69 12.32 4.18
N GLU A 29 2.93 11.86 3.98
CA GLU A 29 4.13 12.29 4.73
C GLU A 29 3.88 12.26 6.25
N ASP A 30 4.08 13.40 6.93
CA ASP A 30 3.90 13.54 8.38
C ASP A 30 2.45 13.33 8.86
N ALA A 31 1.46 13.39 7.96
CA ALA A 31 0.05 13.17 8.27
C ALA A 31 -0.38 11.71 8.07
N ALA A 32 0.54 10.82 7.67
CA ALA A 32 0.23 9.42 7.42
C ALA A 32 -0.23 8.68 8.69
N ILE A 33 -1.39 8.03 8.58
CA ILE A 33 -1.92 7.13 9.61
C ILE A 33 -1.78 5.69 9.09
N ILE A 34 -1.00 4.87 9.80
CA ILE A 34 -0.56 3.54 9.33
C ILE A 34 -1.06 2.37 10.20
N ASP A 35 -2.10 2.58 11.00
CA ASP A 35 -2.76 1.47 11.67
C ASP A 35 -3.63 0.64 10.70
N ASP A 36 -3.93 -0.59 11.10
CA ASP A 36 -4.54 -1.58 10.19
C ASP A 36 -5.94 -1.16 9.70
N ASP A 37 -6.69 -0.39 10.50
CA ASP A 37 -8.01 0.11 10.11
C ASP A 37 -7.88 1.17 9.01
N HIS A 38 -6.96 2.13 9.16
CA HIS A 38 -6.73 3.18 8.17
C HIS A 38 -6.10 2.63 6.89
N LEU A 39 -5.17 1.68 6.99
CA LEU A 39 -4.60 1.01 5.82
C LEU A 39 -5.68 0.23 5.04
N MET A 40 -6.63 -0.41 5.73
CA MET A 40 -7.76 -1.05 5.05
C MET A 40 -8.73 -0.07 4.42
N MET A 41 -8.97 1.09 5.04
CA MET A 41 -9.77 2.15 4.41
C MET A 41 -9.11 2.63 3.12
N GLU A 42 -7.79 2.85 3.14
CA GLU A 42 -7.06 3.29 1.95
C GLU A 42 -7.03 2.21 0.86
N TYR A 43 -6.85 0.93 1.23
CA TYR A 43 -6.96 -0.18 0.29
C TYR A 43 -8.32 -0.20 -0.41
N ASN A 44 -9.40 -0.06 0.35
CA ASN A 44 -10.76 -0.07 -0.20
C ASN A 44 -11.01 1.13 -1.11
N LYS A 45 -10.49 2.31 -0.76
CA LYS A 45 -10.53 3.52 -1.60
C LYS A 45 -9.79 3.29 -2.92
N LEU A 46 -8.52 2.87 -2.88
CA LEU A 46 -7.73 2.56 -4.08
C LEU A 46 -8.38 1.48 -4.94
N LYS A 47 -8.99 0.46 -4.33
CA LYS A 47 -9.74 -0.58 -5.05
C LYS A 47 -10.96 0.00 -5.76
N ASN A 48 -11.76 0.82 -5.08
CA ASN A 48 -12.95 1.45 -5.65
C ASN A 48 -12.60 2.42 -6.79
N ASP A 49 -11.48 3.12 -6.67
CA ASP A 49 -11.00 4.07 -7.67
C ASP A 49 -10.18 3.40 -8.78
N ASN A 50 -9.97 2.09 -8.71
CA ASN A 50 -9.14 1.30 -9.64
C ASN A 50 -7.66 1.77 -9.69
N GLU A 51 -7.14 2.21 -8.54
CA GLU A 51 -5.82 2.80 -8.34
C GLU A 51 -4.84 1.90 -7.57
N LEU A 52 -5.16 0.61 -7.37
CA LEU A 52 -4.25 -0.34 -6.70
C LEU A 52 -2.85 -0.42 -7.32
N HIS A 53 -2.70 -0.02 -8.59
CA HIS A 53 -1.41 0.07 -9.26
C HIS A 53 -0.45 1.06 -8.57
N LYS A 54 -0.95 2.08 -7.86
CA LYS A 54 -0.13 3.07 -7.13
C LYS A 54 0.76 2.43 -6.06
N LEU A 55 0.30 1.33 -5.45
CA LEU A 55 1.07 0.57 -4.46
C LEU A 55 2.39 0.04 -5.07
N PHE A 56 2.35 -0.42 -6.31
CA PHE A 56 3.52 -0.95 -7.02
C PHE A 56 4.40 0.16 -7.61
N LEU A 57 3.83 1.31 -7.96
CA LEU A 57 4.60 2.47 -8.38
C LEU A 57 5.49 2.96 -7.24
N GLN A 58 4.95 3.01 -6.02
CA GLN A 58 5.72 3.40 -4.85
C GLN A 58 6.88 2.43 -4.59
N GLU A 59 6.62 1.12 -4.63
CA GLU A 59 7.66 0.10 -4.45
C GLU A 59 8.77 0.22 -5.51
N GLN A 60 8.42 0.50 -6.78
CA GLN A 60 9.41 0.74 -7.83
C GLN A 60 10.26 1.98 -7.58
N MET A 61 9.64 3.06 -7.08
CA MET A 61 10.37 4.28 -6.74
C MET A 61 11.35 4.04 -5.59
N ASP A 62 10.93 3.35 -4.54
CA ASP A 62 11.78 3.01 -3.39
C ASP A 62 12.99 2.19 -3.85
N ASN A 63 12.78 1.14 -4.64
CA ASN A 63 13.86 0.31 -5.18
C ASN A 63 14.84 1.12 -6.04
N TYR A 64 14.32 2.02 -6.88
CA TYR A 64 15.16 2.88 -7.70
C TYR A 64 16.04 3.81 -6.84
N PHE A 65 15.50 4.39 -5.77
CA PHE A 65 16.28 5.25 -4.87
C PHE A 65 17.30 4.47 -4.05
N GLU A 66 16.97 3.26 -3.59
CA GLU A 66 17.91 2.37 -2.89
C GLU A 66 19.10 2.01 -3.80
N GLU A 67 18.85 1.61 -5.05
CA GLU A 67 19.90 1.31 -6.03
C GLU A 67 20.84 2.49 -6.28
N GLN A 68 20.34 3.74 -6.23
CA GLN A 68 21.16 4.95 -6.41
C GLN A 68 21.91 5.36 -5.14
N ALA A 69 21.40 5.02 -3.95
CA ALA A 69 22.03 5.36 -2.67
C ALA A 69 23.23 4.45 -2.34
N GLU A 70 23.31 3.27 -2.96
CA GLU A 70 24.44 2.34 -2.83
C GLU A 70 25.63 2.66 -3.77
N VAL A 71 25.57 3.77 -4.54
CA VAL A 71 26.61 4.21 -5.50
C VAL A 71 27.50 5.32 -4.94
#